data_AF-V2XIL0-F1
#
_entry.id   AF-V2XIL0-F1
#
_cell.length_a   1.000
_cell.length_b   1.000
_cell.length_c   1.000
_cell.angle_alpha   90.00
_cell.angle_beta   90.00
_cell.angle_gamma   90.00
#
_symmetry.space_group_name_H-M   'P 1'
#
loop_
_entity.id
_entity.type
_entity.pdbx_description
1 polymer ?
#
loop_
_entity_poly.entity_id
_entity_poly.type
_entity_poly.pdbx_seq_one_letter_code
_entity_poly.pdbx_strand_id
1 'polypeptide(L)'
;MAHQAPPQAVDHNLLPFDHNTPFKRREPPNPNWTFGQRIESTPEGRKWMEGEKAGWKTFDAAKEKPGDLYALLLSGVLPRPVAFVSSVSSDGVENIAPFSYFNTVSPYPPIISISVNRAPAEKDTSKNIKATKGFTVNIISEPWVEQANAASMNCPNGVSEWSITGLTKEPSIYVKAPRVKESAFSMECVLNQVIEFCPDNTPSIPSGYLILGTIKYVHVRKDMLNPDKDVVDPDKLKPIARMGDISYTRVTEAFRLPRFDWQKEKEGLETSGLIEGNKEQASL
;
A
#
# COMPACT_ATOMS: atom_id res chain seq x y z
N MET A 1 15.89 2.73 -29.94
CA MET A 1 14.45 2.36 -29.86
C MET A 1 14.27 1.59 -28.57
N ALA A 2 13.46 2.08 -27.64
CA ALA A 2 13.23 1.38 -26.37
C ALA A 2 12.37 0.14 -26.64
N HIS A 3 12.95 -1.06 -26.48
CA HIS A 3 12.18 -2.30 -26.47
C HIS A 3 11.29 -2.29 -25.22
N GLN A 4 10.01 -1.95 -25.37
CA GLN A 4 8.99 -2.29 -24.39
C GLN A 4 8.94 -3.82 -24.31
N ALA A 5 9.11 -4.38 -23.10
CA ALA A 5 8.67 -5.75 -22.88
C ALA A 5 7.16 -5.79 -23.19
N PRO A 6 6.68 -6.77 -23.98
CA PRO A 6 5.26 -6.89 -24.27
C PRO A 6 4.47 -6.96 -22.96
N PRO A 7 3.22 -6.47 -22.92
CA PRO A 7 2.35 -6.66 -21.76
C PRO A 7 2.35 -8.15 -21.42
N GLN A 8 2.57 -8.50 -20.14
CA GLN A 8 2.41 -9.88 -19.71
C GLN A 8 0.99 -10.32 -20.08
N ALA A 9 0.88 -11.39 -20.86
CA ALA A 9 -0.41 -11.86 -21.36
C ALA A 9 -1.29 -12.31 -20.19
N VAL A 10 -2.57 -11.97 -20.23
CA VAL A 10 -3.56 -12.49 -19.29
C VAL A 10 -3.78 -13.97 -19.61
N ASP A 11 -3.71 -14.84 -18.60
CA ASP A 11 -4.01 -16.27 -18.75
C ASP A 11 -5.47 -16.46 -19.21
N HIS A 12 -5.68 -17.31 -20.21
CA HIS A 12 -7.01 -17.58 -20.78
C HIS A 12 -7.83 -18.60 -19.96
N ASN A 13 -7.25 -19.23 -18.93
CA ASN A 13 -7.92 -20.19 -18.05
C ASN A 13 -8.45 -19.60 -16.72
N LEU A 14 -8.62 -18.27 -16.64
CA LEU A 14 -9.11 -17.62 -15.43
C LEU A 14 -10.61 -17.84 -15.21
N LEU A 15 -11.00 -17.97 -13.94
CA LEU A 15 -12.42 -17.91 -13.57
C LEU A 15 -13.00 -16.54 -13.91
N PRO A 16 -14.27 -16.46 -14.36
CA PRO A 16 -14.94 -15.18 -14.56
C PRO A 16 -14.95 -14.33 -13.28
N PHE A 17 -14.93 -13.01 -13.44
CA PHE A 17 -15.00 -12.10 -12.31
C PHE A 17 -16.36 -12.21 -11.59
N ASP A 18 -16.35 -12.49 -10.28
CA ASP A 18 -17.57 -12.58 -9.47
C ASP A 18 -17.98 -11.20 -8.92
N HIS A 19 -18.98 -10.58 -9.55
CA HIS A 19 -19.52 -9.29 -9.12
C HIS A 19 -20.35 -9.34 -7.83
N ASN A 20 -20.68 -10.54 -7.32
CA ASN A 20 -21.63 -10.72 -6.22
C ASN A 20 -20.95 -11.06 -4.89
N THR A 21 -19.62 -11.01 -4.79
CA THR A 21 -18.92 -11.27 -3.52
C THR A 21 -19.04 -10.06 -2.57
N PRO A 22 -19.75 -10.16 -1.42
CA PRO A 22 -19.81 -9.06 -0.45
C PRO A 22 -18.59 -9.06 0.47
N PHE A 23 -18.30 -7.94 1.12
CA PHE A 23 -17.35 -7.91 2.22
C PHE A 23 -17.91 -8.64 3.44
N LYS A 24 -17.14 -9.57 4.01
CA LYS A 24 -17.55 -10.34 5.21
C LYS A 24 -16.63 -10.05 6.38
N ARG A 25 -17.24 -9.84 7.56
CA ARG A 25 -16.52 -9.85 8.84
C ARG A 25 -16.61 -11.23 9.46
N ARG A 26 -15.48 -11.74 9.93
CA ARG A 26 -15.35 -13.07 10.55
C ARG A 26 -14.84 -12.98 11.99
N GLU A 27 -15.07 -14.04 12.73
CA GLU A 27 -14.38 -14.31 13.98
C GLU A 27 -12.88 -14.52 13.71
N PRO A 28 -12.01 -14.36 14.74
CA PRO A 28 -10.60 -14.73 14.64
C PRO A 28 -10.41 -16.17 14.12
N PRO A 29 -9.31 -16.46 13.41
CA PRO A 29 -8.98 -17.84 13.02
C PRO A 29 -8.82 -18.80 14.21
N ASN A 30 -8.46 -18.28 15.38
CA ASN A 30 -8.44 -19.01 16.65
C ASN A 30 -9.15 -18.17 17.73
N PRO A 31 -10.49 -18.27 17.85
CA PRO A 31 -11.27 -17.47 18.81
C PRO A 31 -10.93 -17.78 20.27
N ASN A 32 -10.42 -18.98 20.54
CA ASN A 32 -10.06 -19.46 21.87
C ASN A 32 -8.56 -19.26 22.17
N TRP A 33 -7.88 -18.39 21.41
CA TRP A 33 -6.46 -18.14 21.63
C TRP A 33 -6.21 -17.52 23.02
N THR A 34 -5.18 -18.01 23.72
CA THR A 34 -4.73 -17.45 25.01
C THR A 34 -3.26 -17.05 24.97
N PHE A 35 -2.86 -16.14 25.87
CA PHE A 35 -1.46 -15.71 25.97
C PHE A 35 -0.53 -16.91 26.19
N GLY A 36 0.62 -16.89 25.51
CA GLY A 36 1.61 -17.97 25.56
C GLY A 36 1.25 -19.22 24.75
N GLN A 37 0.04 -19.30 24.17
CA GLN A 37 -0.36 -20.43 23.34
C GLN A 37 0.53 -20.55 22.09
N ARG A 38 1.25 -21.68 21.99
CA ARG A 38 2.06 -22.02 20.82
C ARG A 38 1.19 -22.29 19.60
N ILE A 39 1.69 -22.00 18.40
CA ILE A 39 0.94 -22.18 17.15
C ILE A 39 0.52 -23.64 16.94
N GLU A 40 1.37 -24.59 17.33
CA GLU A 40 1.19 -26.05 17.24
C GLU A 40 0.11 -26.60 18.19
N SER A 41 -0.44 -25.77 19.07
CA SER A 41 -1.60 -26.17 19.89
C SER A 41 -2.86 -26.41 19.03
N THR A 42 -2.95 -25.77 17.86
CA THR A 42 -4.08 -25.91 16.93
C THR A 42 -3.77 -26.92 15.80
N PRO A 43 -4.77 -27.64 15.26
CA PRO A 43 -4.58 -28.48 14.07
C PRO A 43 -3.98 -27.71 12.87
N GLU A 44 -4.48 -26.51 12.63
CA GLU A 44 -4.05 -25.62 11.55
C GLU A 44 -2.60 -25.19 11.75
N GLY A 45 -2.22 -24.83 12.97
CA GLY A 45 -0.86 -24.43 13.30
C GLY A 45 0.14 -25.59 13.25
N ARG A 46 -0.24 -26.81 13.64
CA ARG A 46 0.62 -27.99 13.41
C ARG A 46 0.84 -28.23 11.92
N LYS A 47 -0.22 -28.14 11.12
CA LYS A 47 -0.13 -28.27 9.66
C LYS A 47 0.76 -27.18 9.07
N TRP A 48 0.68 -25.95 9.58
CA TRP A 48 1.55 -24.85 9.16
C TRP A 48 3.02 -25.15 9.46
N MET A 49 3.33 -25.54 10.70
CA MET A 49 4.71 -25.83 11.13
C MET A 49 5.31 -27.06 10.45
N GLU A 50 4.50 -28.00 9.97
CA GLU A 50 4.99 -29.12 9.16
C GLU A 50 5.78 -28.64 7.93
N GLY A 51 5.39 -27.50 7.34
CA GLY A 51 6.09 -26.90 6.21
C GLY A 51 7.53 -26.50 6.50
N GLU A 52 7.87 -26.19 7.76
CA GLU A 52 9.24 -25.83 8.16
C GLU A 52 10.22 -26.99 7.93
N LYS A 53 9.76 -28.24 7.99
CA LYS A 53 10.62 -29.42 7.74
C LYS A 53 11.21 -29.45 6.34
N ALA A 54 10.63 -28.71 5.38
CA ALA A 54 11.21 -28.52 4.06
C ALA A 54 12.52 -27.70 4.07
N GLY A 55 12.83 -27.04 5.19
CA GLY A 55 14.02 -26.23 5.38
C GLY A 55 13.88 -24.81 4.84
N TRP A 56 14.93 -24.02 5.05
CA TRP A 56 14.99 -22.62 4.66
C TRP A 56 15.86 -22.44 3.42
N LYS A 57 15.34 -21.71 2.43
CA LYS A 57 16.16 -21.11 1.38
C LYS A 57 16.47 -19.67 1.76
N THR A 58 17.73 -19.40 2.07
CA THR A 58 18.21 -18.06 2.44
C THR A 58 18.78 -17.35 1.23
N PHE A 59 18.35 -16.10 1.02
CA PHE A 59 18.84 -15.22 -0.03
C PHE A 59 19.75 -14.15 0.59
N ASP A 60 20.98 -14.06 0.11
CA ASP A 60 21.89 -12.98 0.49
C ASP A 60 21.66 -11.81 -0.46
N ALA A 61 20.93 -10.78 0.00
CA ALA A 61 20.52 -9.64 -0.83
C ALA A 61 21.70 -8.93 -1.51
N ALA A 62 22.92 -8.99 -0.96
CA ALA A 62 24.11 -8.41 -1.57
C ALA A 62 24.64 -9.21 -2.77
N LYS A 63 24.23 -10.48 -2.91
CA LYS A 63 24.67 -11.41 -3.96
C LYS A 63 23.61 -11.68 -5.03
N GLU A 64 22.34 -11.38 -4.75
CA GLU A 64 21.24 -11.61 -5.69
C GLU A 64 21.25 -10.60 -6.84
N LYS A 65 20.73 -11.02 -8.01
CA LYS A 65 20.47 -10.09 -9.10
C LYS A 65 19.32 -9.15 -8.72
N PRO A 66 19.40 -7.84 -9.01
CA PRO A 66 18.35 -6.90 -8.63
C PRO A 66 16.94 -7.27 -9.11
N GLY A 67 16.81 -7.84 -10.32
CA GLY A 67 15.52 -8.27 -10.86
C GLY A 67 14.90 -9.46 -10.12
N ASP A 68 15.72 -10.43 -9.72
CA ASP A 68 15.26 -11.62 -9.00
C ASP A 68 14.84 -11.24 -7.57
N LEU A 69 15.64 -10.40 -6.91
CA LEU A 69 15.30 -9.87 -5.60
C LEU A 69 14.05 -8.98 -5.65
N TYR A 70 13.88 -8.19 -6.70
CA TYR A 70 12.67 -7.40 -6.92
C TYR A 70 11.42 -8.29 -7.00
N ALA A 71 11.45 -9.38 -7.77
CA ALA A 71 10.34 -10.32 -7.85
C ALA A 71 10.04 -10.99 -6.51
N LEU A 72 11.09 -11.36 -5.75
CA LEU A 72 10.94 -11.93 -4.41
C LEU A 72 10.29 -10.94 -3.44
N LEU A 73 10.72 -9.68 -3.43
CA LEU A 73 10.15 -8.65 -2.56
C LEU A 73 8.69 -8.35 -2.90
N LEU A 74 8.36 -8.26 -4.20
CA LEU A 74 6.97 -8.05 -4.64
C LEU A 74 6.06 -9.20 -4.26
N SER A 75 6.53 -10.44 -4.36
CA SER A 75 5.73 -11.62 -4.02
C SER A 75 5.66 -11.92 -2.52
N GLY A 76 6.64 -11.47 -1.74
CA GLY A 76 6.66 -11.63 -0.28
C GLY A 76 5.89 -10.55 0.48
N VAL A 77 5.87 -9.30 0.00
CA VAL A 77 5.19 -8.19 0.67
C VAL A 77 3.82 -7.95 0.03
N LEU A 78 2.80 -8.60 0.60
CA LEU A 78 1.44 -8.67 0.06
C LEU A 78 0.33 -8.60 1.14
N PRO A 79 -0.87 -8.12 0.78
CA PRO A 79 -1.20 -7.34 -0.42
C PRO A 79 -0.73 -5.88 -0.27
N ARG A 80 -0.41 -5.19 -1.37
CA ARG A 80 0.07 -3.80 -1.31
C ARG A 80 -1.01 -2.79 -1.70
N PRO A 81 -1.31 -1.78 -0.86
CA PRO A 81 -2.22 -0.71 -1.27
C PRO A 81 -1.60 0.09 -2.43
N VAL A 82 -2.44 0.70 -3.26
CA VAL A 82 -2.00 1.44 -4.45
C VAL A 82 -2.36 2.92 -4.31
N ALA A 83 -1.35 3.78 -4.31
CA ALA A 83 -1.52 5.22 -4.46
C ALA A 83 -1.69 5.56 -5.93
N PHE A 84 -2.83 6.13 -6.32
CA PHE A 84 -3.01 6.70 -7.65
C PHE A 84 -2.76 8.20 -7.61
N VAL A 85 -1.58 8.59 -8.08
CA VAL A 85 -0.97 9.88 -7.77
C VAL A 85 -1.13 10.83 -8.95
N SER A 86 -1.83 11.95 -8.73
CA SER A 86 -1.84 13.06 -9.68
C SER A 86 -0.81 14.11 -9.29
N SER A 87 -0.09 14.65 -10.26
CA SER A 87 0.88 15.73 -10.06
C SER A 87 0.87 16.70 -11.24
N VAL A 88 1.48 17.88 -11.05
CA VAL A 88 1.58 18.90 -12.11
C VAL A 88 3.03 19.34 -12.23
N SER A 89 3.52 19.43 -13.47
CA SER A 89 4.85 19.97 -13.78
C SER A 89 4.91 21.48 -13.55
N SER A 90 6.11 22.06 -13.61
CA SER A 90 6.30 23.53 -13.57
C SER A 90 5.56 24.25 -14.70
N ASP A 91 5.41 23.57 -15.84
CA ASP A 91 4.84 24.12 -17.07
C ASP A 91 3.32 23.86 -17.17
N GLY A 92 2.72 23.32 -16.11
CA GLY A 92 1.28 23.07 -16.02
C GLY A 92 0.81 21.76 -16.63
N VAL A 93 1.72 20.87 -17.05
CA VAL A 93 1.36 19.53 -17.57
C VAL A 93 0.97 18.64 -16.40
N GLU A 94 -0.26 18.12 -16.43
CA GLU A 94 -0.79 17.23 -15.41
C GLU A 94 -0.47 15.77 -15.76
N ASN A 95 0.00 14.99 -14.79
CA ASN A 95 0.26 13.56 -14.92
C ASN A 95 -0.53 12.77 -13.88
N ILE A 96 -0.78 11.49 -14.17
CA ILE A 96 -1.37 10.57 -13.19
C ILE A 96 -0.81 9.15 -13.34
N ALA A 97 -0.42 8.51 -12.24
CA ALA A 97 0.18 7.18 -12.28
C ALA A 97 -0.05 6.36 -10.98
N PRO A 98 -0.14 5.02 -11.05
CA PRO A 98 -0.27 4.16 -9.88
C PRO A 98 1.09 3.75 -9.27
N PHE A 99 1.16 3.70 -7.94
CA PHE A 99 2.33 3.28 -7.15
C PHE A 99 1.92 2.36 -6.01
N SER A 100 2.40 1.11 -6.01
CA SER A 100 2.10 0.14 -4.94
C SER A 100 3.07 0.17 -3.76
N TYR A 101 4.11 1.00 -3.80
CA TYR A 101 4.99 1.21 -2.65
C TYR A 101 4.47 2.41 -1.85
N PHE A 102 3.32 2.23 -1.21
CA PHE A 102 2.53 3.27 -0.57
C PHE A 102 2.09 2.84 0.83
N ASN A 103 2.14 3.73 1.82
CA ASN A 103 1.53 3.51 3.12
C ASN A 103 1.29 4.83 3.90
N THR A 104 0.53 4.76 4.99
CA THR A 104 0.47 5.79 6.03
C THR A 104 1.73 5.72 6.91
N VAL A 105 2.24 6.87 7.36
CA VAL A 105 3.47 6.98 8.18
C VAL A 105 3.18 7.52 9.57
N SER A 106 2.43 8.60 9.69
CA SER A 106 2.08 9.21 10.97
C SER A 106 0.67 9.76 10.94
N PRO A 107 -0.12 9.66 12.02
CA PRO A 107 -1.41 10.33 12.14
C PRO A 107 -1.28 11.80 12.58
N TYR A 108 -0.16 12.18 13.21
CA TYR A 108 0.06 13.55 13.70
C TYR A 108 1.56 13.94 13.66
N PRO A 109 1.98 14.83 12.74
CA PRO A 109 1.20 15.32 11.60
C PRO A 109 0.80 14.17 10.65
N PRO A 110 -0.31 14.30 9.90
CA PRO A 110 -0.78 13.25 8.99
C PRO A 110 0.18 13.13 7.80
N ILE A 111 0.94 12.04 7.73
CA ILE A 111 1.98 11.80 6.72
C ILE A 111 1.72 10.46 6.02
N ILE A 112 1.87 10.45 4.70
CA ILE A 112 1.96 9.24 3.87
C ILE A 112 3.35 9.13 3.24
N SER A 113 3.70 7.94 2.79
CA SER A 113 4.88 7.68 1.98
C SER A 113 4.50 7.08 0.63
N ILE A 114 5.19 7.51 -0.43
CA ILE A 114 5.18 6.85 -1.73
C ILE A 114 6.62 6.66 -2.16
N SER A 115 7.00 5.45 -2.56
CA SER A 115 8.29 5.19 -3.19
C SER A 115 8.14 5.11 -4.71
N VAL A 116 8.98 5.89 -5.40
CA VAL A 116 8.99 6.03 -6.85
C VAL A 116 10.32 5.53 -7.39
N ASN A 117 10.30 4.40 -8.09
CA ASN A 117 11.49 3.87 -8.76
C ASN A 117 11.85 4.72 -9.99
N ARG A 118 13.14 4.81 -10.30
CA ARG A 118 13.66 5.54 -11.46
C ARG A 118 13.67 4.72 -12.75
N ALA A 119 13.61 3.38 -12.74
CA ALA A 119 13.84 2.63 -13.97
C ALA A 119 12.67 2.80 -15.00
N PRO A 120 12.96 3.01 -16.30
CA PRO A 120 14.28 3.19 -16.91
C PRO A 120 14.84 4.62 -16.81
N ALA A 121 13.98 5.62 -16.59
CA ALA A 121 14.36 7.00 -16.33
C ALA A 121 13.41 7.62 -15.28
N GLU A 122 13.88 8.70 -14.62
CA GLU A 122 13.10 9.33 -13.55
C GLU A 122 11.67 9.63 -14.01
N LYS A 123 10.69 9.18 -13.22
CA LYS A 123 9.27 9.33 -13.52
C LYS A 123 8.83 10.78 -13.33
N ASP A 124 7.91 11.22 -14.19
CA ASP A 124 7.39 12.59 -14.13
C ASP A 124 6.71 12.89 -12.79
N THR A 125 6.10 11.90 -12.14
CA THR A 125 5.53 12.05 -10.80
C THR A 125 6.54 12.57 -9.77
N SER A 126 7.75 11.99 -9.68
CA SER A 126 8.77 12.46 -8.72
C SER A 126 9.34 13.82 -9.11
N LYS A 127 9.56 14.08 -10.41
CA LYS A 127 10.00 15.40 -10.90
C LYS A 127 8.99 16.49 -10.54
N ASN A 128 7.72 16.26 -10.85
CA ASN A 128 6.62 17.17 -10.60
C ASN A 128 6.49 17.46 -9.11
N ILE A 129 6.47 16.44 -8.25
CA ILE A 129 6.39 16.62 -6.80
C ILE A 129 7.58 17.41 -6.27
N LYS A 130 8.81 17.12 -6.73
CA LYS A 130 10.00 17.88 -6.32
C LYS A 130 9.93 19.34 -6.75
N ALA A 131 9.42 19.62 -7.95
CA ALA A 131 9.35 20.97 -8.51
C ALA A 131 8.21 21.80 -7.91
N THR A 132 6.99 21.25 -7.87
CA THR A 132 5.77 21.99 -7.53
C THR A 132 5.27 21.75 -6.11
N LYS A 133 5.87 20.78 -5.40
CA LYS A 133 5.61 20.44 -3.98
C LYS A 133 4.21 19.92 -3.67
N GLY A 134 3.23 20.02 -4.57
CA GLY A 134 1.85 19.59 -4.35
C GLY A 134 1.47 18.40 -5.23
N PHE A 135 0.71 17.45 -4.67
CA PHE A 135 0.18 16.29 -5.39
C PHE A 135 -1.08 15.75 -4.71
N THR A 136 -1.83 14.91 -5.40
CA THR A 136 -2.96 14.18 -4.81
C THR A 136 -2.68 12.68 -4.81
N VAL A 137 -3.22 11.99 -3.82
CA VAL A 137 -3.25 10.52 -3.75
C VAL A 137 -4.70 10.07 -3.73
N ASN A 138 -5.09 9.23 -4.67
CA ASN A 138 -6.46 8.76 -4.86
C ASN A 138 -6.48 7.25 -4.64
N ILE A 139 -7.40 6.75 -3.81
CA ILE A 139 -7.52 5.32 -3.53
C ILE A 139 -8.32 4.65 -4.63
N ILE A 140 -7.74 3.63 -5.27
CA ILE A 140 -8.36 2.90 -6.37
C ILE A 140 -9.45 1.97 -5.83
N SER A 141 -10.66 2.10 -6.38
CA SER A 141 -11.77 1.19 -6.15
C SER A 141 -11.96 0.23 -7.32
N GLU A 142 -12.48 -0.96 -7.03
CA GLU A 142 -12.77 -2.02 -8.00
C GLU A 142 -13.44 -1.54 -9.30
N PRO A 143 -14.48 -0.67 -9.29
CA PRO A 143 -15.21 -0.35 -10.52
C PRO A 143 -14.43 0.43 -11.58
N TRP A 144 -13.23 0.93 -11.27
CA TRP A 144 -12.42 1.73 -12.20
C TRP A 144 -10.94 1.30 -12.25
N VAL A 145 -10.66 0.05 -11.88
CA VAL A 145 -9.29 -0.46 -11.81
C VAL A 145 -8.60 -0.51 -13.18
N GLU A 146 -9.33 -0.79 -14.26
CA GLU A 146 -8.80 -0.82 -15.62
C GLU A 146 -8.33 0.57 -16.06
N GLN A 147 -9.11 1.61 -15.75
CA GLN A 147 -8.76 3.00 -16.05
C GLN A 147 -7.49 3.43 -15.29
N ALA A 148 -7.39 3.04 -14.02
CA ALA A 148 -6.19 3.29 -13.22
C ALA A 148 -4.96 2.53 -13.76
N ASN A 149 -5.16 1.28 -14.18
CA ASN A 149 -4.10 0.45 -14.76
C ASN A 149 -3.64 0.99 -16.12
N ALA A 150 -4.51 1.60 -16.93
CA ALA A 150 -4.13 2.24 -18.19
C ALA A 150 -3.08 3.36 -17.98
N ALA A 151 -3.14 4.07 -16.85
CA ALA A 151 -2.16 5.09 -16.45
C ALA A 151 -0.81 4.52 -15.97
N SER A 152 -0.61 3.19 -15.93
CA SER A 152 0.73 2.61 -15.71
C SER A 152 1.57 2.56 -16.99
N MET A 153 1.04 3.01 -18.12
CA MET A 153 1.75 3.06 -19.39
C MET A 153 2.95 4.01 -19.32
N ASN A 154 4.09 3.62 -19.90
CA ASN A 154 5.28 4.48 -20.00
C ASN A 154 5.07 5.52 -21.12
N CYS A 155 4.24 6.52 -20.84
CA CYS A 155 4.01 7.63 -21.77
C CYS A 155 5.29 8.47 -21.94
N PRO A 156 5.56 9.01 -23.14
CA PRO A 156 6.63 9.98 -23.32
C PRO A 156 6.42 11.23 -22.45
N ASN A 157 7.51 11.88 -22.03
CA ASN A 157 7.42 13.14 -21.28
C ASN A 157 6.54 14.16 -22.03
N GLY A 158 5.66 14.84 -21.31
CA GLY A 158 4.73 15.81 -21.86
C GLY A 158 3.40 15.23 -22.37
N VAL A 159 3.28 13.91 -22.47
CA VAL A 159 2.00 13.24 -22.74
C VAL A 159 1.30 12.95 -21.41
N SER A 160 0.11 13.51 -21.22
CA SER A 160 -0.69 13.32 -20.00
C SER A 160 -1.47 12.01 -20.03
N GLU A 161 -1.23 11.14 -19.05
CA GLU A 161 -1.96 9.88 -18.88
C GLU A 161 -3.46 10.10 -18.65
N TRP A 162 -3.86 11.25 -18.10
CA TRP A 162 -5.27 11.57 -17.83
C TRP A 162 -6.17 11.32 -19.05
N SER A 163 -5.71 11.73 -20.23
CA SER A 163 -6.45 11.57 -21.50
C SER A 163 -6.65 10.11 -21.92
N ILE A 164 -5.80 9.20 -21.45
CA ILE A 164 -5.82 7.76 -21.78
C ILE A 164 -6.77 7.00 -20.85
N THR A 165 -6.87 7.42 -19.59
CA THR A 165 -7.63 6.70 -18.57
C THR A 165 -9.15 6.78 -18.74
N GLY A 166 -9.67 7.86 -19.32
CA GLY A 166 -11.11 8.16 -19.30
C GLY A 166 -11.66 8.61 -17.95
N LEU A 167 -10.79 8.85 -16.95
CA LEU A 167 -11.17 9.38 -15.63
C LEU A 167 -11.38 10.89 -15.66
N THR A 168 -12.20 11.39 -14.73
CA THR A 168 -12.53 12.81 -14.67
C THR A 168 -11.67 13.53 -13.65
N LYS A 169 -11.05 14.63 -14.07
CA LYS A 169 -10.34 15.55 -13.18
C LYS A 169 -11.34 16.32 -12.33
N GLU A 170 -11.00 16.48 -11.06
CA GLU A 170 -11.77 17.27 -10.11
C GLU A 170 -10.82 18.22 -9.37
N PRO A 171 -11.12 19.53 -9.29
CA PRO A 171 -10.23 20.49 -8.63
C PRO A 171 -9.97 20.15 -7.16
N SER A 172 -8.76 20.46 -6.72
CA SER A 172 -8.32 20.39 -5.33
C SER A 172 -8.48 21.73 -4.61
N ILE A 173 -8.56 21.70 -3.28
CA ILE A 173 -8.73 22.89 -2.42
C ILE A 173 -7.39 23.59 -2.19
N TYR A 174 -6.32 22.84 -1.96
CA TYR A 174 -5.04 23.33 -1.47
C TYR A 174 -3.91 23.17 -2.50
N VAL A 175 -3.88 22.07 -3.24
CA VAL A 175 -2.84 21.79 -4.25
C VAL A 175 -3.33 22.01 -5.67
N LYS A 176 -2.40 22.30 -6.60
CA LYS A 176 -2.72 22.46 -8.04
C LYS A 176 -3.11 21.15 -8.72
N ALA A 177 -2.56 20.03 -8.27
CA ALA A 177 -2.85 18.72 -8.86
C ALA A 177 -4.33 18.38 -8.66
N PRO A 178 -5.08 18.01 -9.71
CA PRO A 178 -6.46 17.59 -9.54
C PRO A 178 -6.54 16.26 -8.78
N ARG A 179 -7.66 16.04 -8.11
CA ARG A 179 -8.06 14.71 -7.61
C ARG A 179 -8.88 13.98 -8.69
N VAL A 180 -9.06 12.68 -8.50
CA VAL A 180 -9.88 11.84 -9.39
C VAL A 180 -11.33 11.88 -8.91
N LYS A 181 -12.26 12.29 -9.77
CA LYS A 181 -13.68 12.42 -9.40
C LYS A 181 -14.30 11.08 -8.99
N GLU A 182 -13.91 10.01 -9.66
CA GLU A 182 -14.37 8.65 -9.42
C GLU A 182 -13.83 8.06 -8.10
N SER A 183 -12.77 8.65 -7.54
CA SER A 183 -12.19 8.23 -6.26
C SER A 183 -13.10 8.61 -5.11
N ALA A 184 -13.42 7.61 -4.28
CA ALA A 184 -14.20 7.78 -3.06
C ALA A 184 -13.39 8.29 -1.87
N PHE A 185 -12.05 8.21 -1.95
CA PHE A 185 -11.13 8.66 -0.92
C PHE A 185 -9.89 9.27 -1.58
N SER A 186 -9.70 10.58 -1.41
CA SER A 186 -8.56 11.30 -1.97
C SER A 186 -7.88 12.17 -0.93
N MET A 187 -6.57 12.30 -1.02
CA MET A 187 -5.74 13.10 -0.14
C MET A 187 -5.00 14.15 -0.94
N GLU A 188 -5.03 15.39 -0.49
CA GLU A 188 -4.17 16.45 -0.99
C GLU A 188 -2.92 16.52 -0.14
N CYS A 189 -1.76 16.39 -0.77
CA CYS A 189 -0.48 16.23 -0.08
C CYS A 189 0.49 17.33 -0.51
N VAL A 190 1.24 17.84 0.47
CA VAL A 190 2.40 18.69 0.22
C VAL A 190 3.65 17.89 0.54
N LEU A 191 4.66 18.01 -0.30
CA LEU A 191 5.97 17.40 -0.11
C LEU A 191 6.56 17.84 1.24
N ASN A 192 6.81 16.86 2.09
CA ASN A 192 7.49 17.03 3.37
C ASN A 192 9.00 16.76 3.22
N GLN A 193 9.36 15.60 2.67
CA GLN A 193 10.74 15.18 2.51
C GLN A 193 10.89 14.26 1.30
N VAL A 194 12.05 14.30 0.66
CA VAL A 194 12.49 13.28 -0.30
C VAL A 194 13.74 12.61 0.25
N ILE A 195 13.78 11.29 0.24
CA ILE A 195 14.97 10.50 0.51
C ILE A 195 15.35 9.79 -0.78
N GLU A 196 16.59 9.99 -1.23
CA GLU A 196 17.12 9.39 -2.44
C GLU A 196 17.75 8.04 -2.11
N PHE A 197 17.44 7.02 -2.90
CA PHE A 197 18.12 5.73 -2.78
C PHE A 197 19.31 5.72 -3.72
N CYS A 198 20.53 5.77 -3.19
CA CYS A 198 21.76 5.75 -4.00
C CYS A 198 22.43 4.38 -3.86
N PRO A 199 22.38 3.51 -4.88
CA PRO A 199 23.08 2.24 -4.82
C PRO A 199 24.60 2.44 -4.76
N ASP A 200 25.31 1.58 -4.03
CA ASP A 200 26.77 1.68 -3.85
C ASP A 200 27.56 1.67 -5.17
N ASN A 201 27.03 0.99 -6.20
CA ASN A 201 27.65 0.92 -7.52
C ASN A 201 27.40 2.19 -8.37
N THR A 202 26.42 3.01 -8.01
CA THR A 202 26.01 4.23 -8.73
C THR A 202 25.61 5.34 -7.73
N PRO A 203 26.50 5.73 -6.80
CA PRO A 203 26.12 6.55 -5.64
C PRO A 203 25.70 7.98 -6.02
N SER A 204 26.05 8.45 -7.22
CA SER A 204 25.67 9.76 -7.76
C SER A 204 24.34 9.75 -8.51
N ILE A 205 23.73 8.59 -8.73
CA ILE A 205 22.50 8.43 -9.51
C ILE A 205 21.49 7.69 -8.64
N PRO A 206 20.48 8.39 -8.07
CA PRO A 206 19.44 7.72 -7.30
C PRO A 206 18.70 6.68 -8.13
N SER A 207 18.49 5.48 -7.60
CA SER A 207 17.68 4.41 -8.20
C SER A 207 16.18 4.59 -7.95
N GLY A 208 15.82 5.47 -7.01
CA GLY A 208 14.45 5.84 -6.70
C GLY A 208 14.39 6.87 -5.58
N TYR A 209 13.17 7.22 -5.20
CA TYR A 209 12.87 8.26 -4.23
C TYR A 209 11.80 7.77 -3.26
N LEU A 210 12.05 7.86 -1.94
CA LEU A 210 10.98 7.87 -0.95
C LEU A 210 10.48 9.30 -0.82
N ILE A 211 9.19 9.50 -1.09
CA ILE A 211 8.51 10.77 -0.96
C ILE A 211 7.62 10.70 0.28
N LEU A 212 7.87 11.56 1.25
CA LEU A 212 6.96 11.79 2.38
C LEU A 212 6.07 12.99 2.05
N GLY A 213 4.76 12.79 2.12
CA GLY A 213 3.75 13.82 1.89
C GLY A 213 2.96 14.12 3.16
N THR A 214 2.93 15.37 3.60
CA THR A 214 2.01 15.82 4.65
C THR A 214 0.64 16.05 4.03
N ILE A 215 -0.37 15.35 4.53
CA ILE A 215 -1.77 15.50 4.10
C ILE A 215 -2.29 16.86 4.59
N LYS A 216 -2.92 17.62 3.69
CA LYS A 216 -3.57 18.90 3.99
C LYS A 216 -5.09 18.78 4.00
N TYR A 217 -5.65 18.01 3.06
CA TYR A 217 -7.07 17.73 2.97
C TYR A 217 -7.31 16.25 2.69
N VAL A 218 -8.35 15.71 3.30
CA VAL A 218 -8.90 14.39 2.98
C VAL A 218 -10.32 14.60 2.45
N HIS A 219 -10.60 14.02 1.28
CA HIS A 219 -11.90 14.04 0.63
C HIS A 219 -12.47 12.65 0.68
N VAL A 220 -13.59 12.48 1.37
CA VAL A 220 -14.31 11.20 1.42
C VAL A 220 -15.72 11.40 0.91
N ARG A 221 -16.13 10.53 0.00
CA ARG A 221 -17.52 10.46 -0.45
C ARG A 221 -18.43 10.09 0.73
N LYS A 222 -19.48 10.87 0.97
CA LYS A 222 -20.37 10.71 2.14
C LYS A 222 -21.01 9.32 2.23
N ASP A 223 -21.35 8.72 1.09
CA ASP A 223 -21.95 7.39 1.03
C ASP A 223 -21.00 6.27 1.47
N MET A 224 -19.68 6.53 1.51
CA MET A 224 -18.66 5.60 1.97
C MET A 224 -18.47 5.61 3.49
N LEU A 225 -18.99 6.62 4.19
CA LEU A 225 -18.81 6.76 5.63
C LEU A 225 -19.87 5.95 6.38
N ASN A 226 -19.46 5.38 7.50
CA ASN A 226 -20.38 4.87 8.51
C ASN A 226 -20.98 6.06 9.30
N PRO A 227 -22.31 6.09 9.53
CA PRO A 227 -23.00 7.25 10.10
C PRO A 227 -22.48 7.72 11.46
N ASP A 228 -21.91 6.81 12.26
CA ASP A 228 -21.64 7.09 13.67
C ASP A 228 -20.25 7.67 13.96
N LYS A 229 -19.27 7.49 13.06
CA LYS A 229 -17.84 7.71 13.38
C LYS A 229 -16.99 8.29 12.26
N ASP A 230 -17.58 8.70 11.13
CA ASP A 230 -16.84 9.11 9.92
C ASP A 230 -15.74 8.10 9.53
N VAL A 231 -16.02 6.81 9.73
CA VAL A 231 -15.12 5.72 9.36
C VAL A 231 -15.53 5.19 8.00
N VAL A 232 -14.57 5.07 7.09
CA VAL A 232 -14.78 4.49 5.78
C VAL A 232 -15.21 3.03 5.89
N ASP A 233 -16.28 2.67 5.20
CA ASP A 233 -16.75 1.30 5.07
C ASP A 233 -16.03 0.58 3.92
N PRO A 234 -15.20 -0.43 4.19
CA PRO A 234 -14.48 -1.15 3.14
C PRO A 234 -15.39 -1.86 2.14
N ASP A 235 -16.59 -2.30 2.55
CA ASP A 235 -17.57 -2.92 1.65
C ASP A 235 -18.04 -1.96 0.56
N LYS A 236 -18.18 -0.68 0.92
CA LYS A 236 -18.60 0.38 0.01
C LYS A 236 -17.43 0.93 -0.80
N LEU A 237 -16.27 1.14 -0.15
CA LEU A 237 -15.08 1.68 -0.80
C LEU A 237 -14.54 0.72 -1.86
N LYS A 238 -14.67 -0.60 -1.67
CA LYS A 238 -14.14 -1.65 -2.54
C LYS A 238 -12.68 -1.39 -2.97
N PRO A 239 -11.76 -1.12 -2.03
CA PRO A 239 -10.39 -0.81 -2.39
C PRO A 239 -9.71 -2.03 -3.03
N ILE A 240 -8.87 -1.78 -4.03
CA ILE A 240 -8.00 -2.82 -4.60
C ILE A 240 -6.61 -2.78 -3.98
N ALA A 241 -5.89 -3.89 -4.10
CA ALA A 241 -4.48 -3.98 -3.77
C ALA A 241 -3.71 -4.73 -4.86
N ARG A 242 -2.40 -4.47 -4.96
CA ARG A 242 -1.51 -5.08 -5.94
C ARG A 242 -0.85 -6.34 -5.38
N MET A 243 -0.73 -7.36 -6.22
CA MET A 243 -0.11 -8.64 -5.89
C MET A 243 1.35 -8.77 -6.40
N GLY A 244 1.94 -9.96 -6.30
CA GLY A 244 3.37 -10.19 -6.61
C GLY A 244 3.72 -10.05 -8.09
N ASP A 245 2.71 -10.05 -8.95
CA ASP A 245 2.77 -10.04 -10.41
C ASP A 245 1.84 -8.94 -10.98
N ILE A 246 1.22 -9.18 -12.14
CA ILE A 246 0.19 -8.31 -12.72
C ILE A 246 -1.17 -8.40 -12.02
N SER A 247 -1.34 -9.32 -11.07
CA SER A 247 -2.61 -9.54 -10.41
C SER A 247 -2.97 -8.42 -9.43
N TYR A 248 -4.26 -8.15 -9.35
CA TYR A 248 -4.89 -7.31 -8.35
C TYR A 248 -5.77 -8.18 -7.45
N THR A 249 -5.95 -7.76 -6.20
CA THR A 249 -6.88 -8.41 -5.28
C THR A 249 -7.90 -7.42 -4.72
N ARG A 250 -9.06 -7.97 -4.37
CA ARG A 250 -10.15 -7.26 -3.69
C ARG A 250 -10.02 -7.45 -2.18
N VAL A 251 -10.51 -6.48 -1.41
CA VAL A 251 -10.69 -6.64 0.04
C VAL A 251 -12.13 -7.13 0.30
N THR A 252 -12.35 -8.44 0.34
CA THR A 252 -13.69 -9.05 0.49
C THR A 252 -13.92 -9.73 1.85
N GLU A 253 -12.89 -9.88 2.68
CA GLU A 253 -13.05 -10.49 4.00
C GLU A 253 -12.05 -9.90 5.01
N ALA A 254 -12.48 -9.78 6.27
CA ALA A 254 -11.61 -9.48 7.40
C ALA A 254 -12.08 -10.20 8.66
N PHE A 255 -11.17 -10.61 9.52
CA PHE A 255 -11.48 -11.07 10.88
C PHE A 255 -11.17 -9.97 11.91
N ARG A 256 -11.86 -9.97 13.06
CA ARG A 256 -11.67 -8.94 14.10
C ARG A 256 -10.86 -9.51 15.26
N LEU A 257 -9.67 -8.96 15.51
CA LEU A 257 -8.90 -9.23 16.71
C LEU A 257 -9.03 -8.07 17.71
N PRO A 258 -9.16 -8.36 19.02
CA PRO A 258 -9.08 -7.32 20.04
C PRO A 258 -7.65 -6.76 20.09
N ARG A 259 -7.55 -5.47 20.42
CA ARG A 259 -6.28 -4.88 20.86
C ARG A 259 -6.19 -5.06 22.36
N PHE A 260 -5.24 -5.87 22.82
CA PHE A 260 -4.97 -6.03 24.24
C PHE A 260 -4.35 -4.77 24.84
N ASP A 261 -4.70 -4.48 26.08
CA ASP A 261 -4.18 -3.36 26.84
C ASP A 261 -3.30 -3.88 27.96
N TRP A 262 -2.03 -3.45 27.97
CA TRP A 262 -1.05 -3.96 28.93
C TRP A 262 -1.52 -3.84 30.38
N GLN A 263 -2.12 -2.70 30.76
CA GLN A 263 -2.52 -2.45 32.14
C GLN A 263 -3.66 -3.38 32.58
N LYS A 264 -4.51 -3.81 31.65
CA LYS A 264 -5.60 -4.75 31.92
C LYS A 264 -5.14 -6.20 31.99
N GLU A 265 -4.13 -6.57 31.19
CA GLU A 265 -3.71 -7.97 31.06
C GLU A 265 -2.55 -8.36 31.99
N LYS A 266 -1.76 -7.38 32.48
CA LYS A 266 -0.52 -7.61 33.24
C LYS A 266 -0.71 -8.58 34.41
N GLU A 267 -1.70 -8.35 35.28
CA GLU A 267 -1.93 -9.19 36.47
C GLU A 267 -2.25 -10.65 36.08
N GLY A 268 -3.04 -10.85 35.02
CA GLY A 268 -3.35 -12.17 34.49
C GLY A 268 -2.12 -12.88 33.94
N LEU A 269 -1.27 -12.15 33.21
CA LEU A 269 -0.01 -12.67 32.67
C LEU A 269 0.97 -13.07 33.79
N GLU A 270 1.12 -12.25 34.83
CA GLU A 270 1.96 -12.55 36.01
C GLU A 270 1.44 -13.77 36.77
N THR A 271 0.12 -13.84 37.00
CA THR A 271 -0.53 -14.95 37.70
C THR A 271 -0.39 -16.27 36.93
N SER A 272 -0.43 -16.21 35.60
CA SER A 272 -0.19 -17.39 34.75
C SER A 272 1.29 -17.83 34.67
N GLY A 273 2.22 -17.03 35.23
CA GLY A 273 3.66 -17.27 35.14
C GLY A 273 4.25 -17.08 33.74
N LEU A 274 3.54 -16.42 32.82
CA LEU A 274 4.02 -16.12 31.46
C LEU A 274 5.04 -14.99 31.43
N ILE A 275 4.96 -14.09 32.40
CA ILE A 275 5.93 -13.03 32.65
C ILE A 275 6.30 -13.05 34.14
N GLU A 276 7.53 -12.68 34.46
CA GLU A 276 7.92 -12.47 35.84
C GLU A 276 7.19 -11.24 36.39
N GLY A 277 6.64 -11.37 37.59
CA GLY A 277 6.07 -10.23 38.32
C GLY A 277 7.15 -9.19 38.56
N ASN A 278 6.87 -7.93 38.25
CA ASN A 278 7.84 -6.85 38.47
C ASN A 278 8.06 -6.73 39.99
N LYS A 279 9.12 -7.34 40.53
CA LYS A 279 9.66 -6.97 41.83
C LYS A 279 10.21 -5.57 41.65
N GLU A 280 9.40 -4.55 41.92
CA GLU A 280 9.91 -3.20 42.07
C GLU A 280 11.13 -3.28 43.00
N GLN A 281 12.28 -2.85 42.49
CA GLN A 281 13.40 -2.46 43.31
C GLN A 281 12.87 -1.34 44.22
N ALA A 282 12.45 -1.71 45.42
CA ALA A 282 12.45 -0.81 46.55
C ALA A 282 13.92 -0.44 46.82
N SER A 283 14.41 0.58 46.12
CA SER A 283 15.67 1.24 46.42
C SER A 283 15.37 2.69 46.79
N LEU A 284 15.40 2.90 48.12
CA LEU A 284 15.71 4.09 48.92
C LEU A 284 15.86 5.44 48.20
#